data_AF-A0A392R233-F1
#
_entry.id   AF-A0A392R233-F1
#
_cell.length_a   1.000
_cell.length_b   1.000
_cell.length_c   1.000
_cell.angle_alpha   90.00
_cell.angle_beta   90.00
_cell.angle_gamma   90.00
#
_symmetry.space_group_name_H-M   'P 1'
#
loop_
_entity.id
_entity.type
_entity.pdbx_description
1 polymer ?
#
loop_
_entity_poly.entity_id
_entity_poly.type
_entity_poly.pdbx_seq_one_letter_code
_entity_poly.pdbx_strand_id
1 'polypeptide(L)'
;MLGLEGQEIHQSNLGWSPVYVESNLGVMSIGFMLPNPDEAVIWRGPRKNGLIKQFLKDVYWGELDFLIVDAPPGTSDEHISIVQCLDAANVDGAIIVTTPQQVSLIDVKKEVNFCKKVGVKVLGVVENMS
;
A
#
# COMPACT_ATOMS: atom_id res chain seq x y z
N MET A 1 -1.77 -13.37 -7.82
CA MET A 1 -0.35 -12.99 -7.68
C MET A 1 0.39 -13.74 -6.57
N LEU A 2 -0.21 -13.93 -5.38
CA LEU A 2 0.42 -14.65 -4.25
C LEU A 2 -0.23 -16.01 -3.93
N GLY A 3 -1.06 -16.54 -4.84
CA GLY A 3 -1.81 -17.78 -4.60
C GLY A 3 -2.90 -17.68 -3.52
N LEU A 4 -3.18 -16.49 -3.00
CA LEU A 4 -4.20 -16.24 -1.96
C LEU A 4 -5.61 -16.00 -2.53
N GLU A 5 -5.92 -16.61 -3.66
CA GLU A 5 -7.24 -16.45 -4.29
C GLU A 5 -8.32 -17.13 -3.44
N GLY A 6 -9.43 -16.43 -3.20
CA GLY A 6 -10.54 -16.91 -2.36
C GLY A 6 -10.30 -16.83 -0.85
N GLN A 7 -9.18 -16.25 -0.40
CA GLN A 7 -8.97 -15.97 1.03
C GLN A 7 -9.80 -14.77 1.47
N GLU A 8 -10.26 -14.81 2.72
CA GLU A 8 -11.01 -13.74 3.37
C GLU A 8 -10.22 -13.14 4.53
N ILE A 9 -10.61 -11.94 4.95
CA ILE A 9 -10.00 -11.30 6.12
C ILE A 9 -10.46 -12.01 7.38
N HIS A 10 -9.51 -12.47 8.18
CA HIS A 10 -9.80 -13.08 9.47
C HIS A 10 -9.78 -12.03 10.58
N GLN A 11 -10.71 -12.16 11.52
CA GLN A 11 -10.78 -11.30 12.69
C GLN A 11 -10.37 -12.08 13.95
N SER A 12 -9.43 -11.51 14.70
CA SER A 12 -8.98 -12.00 16.00
C SER A 12 -9.43 -11.05 17.12
N ASN A 13 -9.19 -11.45 18.36
CA ASN A 13 -9.42 -10.59 19.53
C ASN A 13 -8.56 -9.32 19.54
N LEU A 14 -7.49 -9.26 18.73
CA LEU A 14 -6.56 -8.12 18.63
C LEU A 14 -6.82 -7.24 17.40
N GLY A 15 -7.79 -7.57 16.56
CA GLY A 15 -8.06 -6.90 15.30
C GLY A 15 -8.02 -7.83 14.09
N TRP A 16 -7.89 -7.26 12.90
CA TRP A 16 -7.74 -8.04 11.67
C TRP A 16 -6.40 -8.77 11.66
N SER A 17 -6.41 -10.02 11.22
CA SER A 17 -5.21 -10.84 11.09
C SER A 17 -4.76 -10.88 9.63
N PRO A 18 -3.45 -10.71 9.34
CA PRO A 18 -2.91 -10.91 8.00
C PRO A 18 -3.21 -12.32 7.49
N VAL A 19 -3.42 -12.43 6.17
CA VAL A 19 -3.47 -13.72 5.48
C VAL A 19 -2.04 -14.11 5.14
N TYR A 20 -1.59 -15.26 5.62
CA TYR A 20 -0.20 -15.69 5.45
C TYR A 20 -0.02 -16.55 4.19
N VAL A 21 0.94 -16.17 3.35
CA VAL A 21 1.43 -16.99 2.22
C VAL A 21 2.41 -18.04 2.74
N GLU A 22 3.31 -17.61 3.61
CA GLU A 22 4.32 -18.41 4.30
C GLU A 22 4.41 -17.93 5.75
N SER A 23 5.15 -18.64 6.61
CA SER A 23 5.26 -18.30 8.04
C SER A 23 5.81 -16.89 8.32
N ASN A 24 6.51 -16.29 7.37
CA ASN A 24 7.15 -14.97 7.48
C ASN A 24 6.60 -13.94 6.48
N LEU A 25 5.53 -14.27 5.73
CA LEU A 25 4.95 -13.38 4.73
C LEU A 25 3.44 -13.25 4.94
N GLY A 26 3.05 -12.20 5.66
CA GLY A 26 1.66 -11.79 5.85
C GLY A 26 1.22 -10.77 4.81
N VAL A 27 -0.03 -10.90 4.36
CA VAL A 27 -0.63 -10.03 3.34
C VAL A 27 -1.99 -9.53 3.82
N MET A 28 -2.26 -8.25 3.57
CA MET A 28 -3.60 -7.69 3.68
C MET A 28 -3.95 -7.02 2.35
N SER A 29 -5.11 -7.35 1.79
CA SER A 29 -5.53 -6.86 0.49
C SER A 29 -7.01 -6.55 0.48
N ILE A 30 -7.38 -5.50 -0.26
CA ILE A 30 -8.78 -5.19 -0.57
C ILE A 30 -9.45 -6.33 -1.34
N GLY A 31 -8.66 -7.12 -2.10
CA GLY A 31 -9.16 -8.26 -2.86
C GLY A 31 -9.85 -9.33 -2.00
N PHE A 32 -9.49 -9.43 -0.72
CA PHE A 32 -10.14 -10.35 0.24
C PHE A 32 -11.55 -9.91 0.65
N MET A 33 -11.96 -8.68 0.32
CA MET A 33 -13.30 -8.15 0.60
C MET A 33 -14.20 -8.12 -0.63
N LEU A 34 -13.67 -8.46 -1.81
CA LEU A 34 -14.43 -8.42 -3.05
C LEU A 34 -15.12 -9.77 -3.26
N PRO A 35 -16.44 -9.78 -3.54
CA PRO A 35 -17.16 -11.03 -3.80
C PRO A 35 -16.70 -11.69 -5.10
N ASN A 36 -16.18 -10.91 -6.05
CA ASN A 36 -15.55 -11.41 -7.27
C ASN A 36 -14.24 -10.63 -7.52
N PRO A 37 -13.10 -11.33 -7.74
CA PRO A 37 -11.81 -10.68 -8.02
C PRO A 37 -11.80 -9.83 -9.30
N ASP A 38 -12.69 -10.09 -10.26
CA ASP A 38 -12.80 -9.31 -11.50
C ASP A 38 -13.66 -8.04 -11.34
N GLU A 39 -14.24 -7.81 -10.16
CA GLU A 39 -15.10 -6.66 -9.92
C GLU A 39 -14.30 -5.36 -9.76
N ALA A 40 -14.68 -4.34 -10.52
CA ALA A 40 -14.05 -3.03 -10.43
C ALA A 40 -14.33 -2.39 -9.06
N VAL A 41 -13.26 -2.05 -8.34
CA VAL A 41 -13.37 -1.34 -7.06
C VAL A 41 -13.65 0.15 -7.31
N ILE A 42 -14.92 0.53 -7.36
CA ILE A 42 -15.34 1.93 -7.51
C ILE A 42 -15.76 2.48 -6.14
N TRP A 43 -14.78 2.79 -5.30
CA TRP A 43 -15.04 3.34 -3.96
C TRP A 43 -14.80 4.84 -3.89
N ARG A 44 -15.71 5.57 -3.22
CA ARG A 44 -15.57 7.02 -3.04
C ARG A 44 -14.50 7.35 -1.99
N GLY A 45 -13.90 8.53 -2.11
CA GLY A 45 -12.76 9.01 -1.30
C GLY A 45 -12.84 8.69 0.20
N PRO A 46 -13.93 9.03 0.93
CA PRO A 46 -14.03 8.75 2.36
C PRO A 46 -13.92 7.25 2.71
N ARG A 47 -14.53 6.37 1.89
CA ARG A 47 -14.50 4.92 2.12
C ARG A 47 -13.10 4.37 1.90
N LYS A 48 -12.43 4.81 0.83
CA LYS A 48 -11.03 4.44 0.52
C LYS A 48 -10.07 4.88 1.63
N ASN A 49 -10.18 6.11 2.11
CA ASN A 49 -9.34 6.63 3.19
C ASN A 49 -9.61 5.91 4.53
N GLY A 50 -10.87 5.54 4.79
CA GLY A 50 -11.23 4.70 5.93
C GLY A 50 -10.55 3.33 5.87
N LEU A 51 -10.52 2.70 4.69
CA LEU A 51 -9.87 1.42 4.51
C LEU A 51 -8.36 1.46 4.71
N ILE A 52 -7.69 2.48 4.16
CA ILE A 52 -6.24 2.69 4.35
C ILE A 52 -5.91 2.79 5.84
N LYS A 53 -6.72 3.57 6.59
CA LYS A 53 -6.58 3.66 8.05
C LYS A 53 -6.76 2.31 8.72
N GLN A 54 -7.77 1.55 8.32
CA GLN A 54 -8.06 0.24 8.89
C GLN A 54 -6.92 -0.76 8.64
N PHE A 55 -6.33 -0.78 7.44
CA PHE A 55 -5.18 -1.63 7.12
C PHE A 55 -3.93 -1.28 7.93
N LEU A 56 -3.69 0.01 8.16
CA LEU A 56 -2.47 0.47 8.82
C LEU A 56 -2.59 0.53 10.35
N LYS A 57 -3.82 0.61 10.90
CA LYS A 57 -4.06 0.76 12.34
C LYS A 57 -4.77 -0.40 13.01
N ASP A 58 -5.67 -1.09 12.29
CA ASP A 58 -6.57 -2.09 12.88
C ASP A 58 -6.17 -3.53 12.52
N VAL A 59 -5.11 -3.70 11.70
CA VAL A 59 -4.49 -5.00 11.43
C VAL A 59 -3.41 -5.26 12.47
N TYR A 60 -3.53 -6.39 13.16
CA TYR A 60 -2.53 -6.88 14.09
C TYR A 60 -1.44 -7.63 13.32
N TRP A 61 -0.39 -6.90 12.93
CA TRP A 61 0.75 -7.44 12.19
C TRP A 61 1.74 -8.25 13.06
N GLY A 62 1.72 -8.08 14.39
CA GLY A 62 2.71 -8.67 15.28
C GLY A 62 4.07 -7.95 15.19
N GLU A 63 5.16 -8.70 15.38
CA GLU A 63 6.52 -8.19 15.16
C GLU A 63 6.90 -8.32 13.68
N LEU A 64 7.35 -7.22 13.09
CA LEU A 64 7.77 -7.16 11.69
C LEU A 64 9.16 -6.53 11.59
N ASP A 65 10.01 -7.10 10.74
CA ASP A 65 11.23 -6.43 10.28
C ASP A 65 10.92 -5.36 9.23
N PHE A 66 9.91 -5.61 8.39
CA PHE A 66 9.52 -4.71 7.30
C PHE A 66 7.99 -4.71 7.10
N LEU A 67 7.44 -3.52 6.85
CA LEU A 67 6.08 -3.34 6.35
C LEU A 67 6.16 -2.69 4.96
N ILE A 68 5.69 -3.40 3.94
CA ILE A 68 5.63 -2.89 2.57
C ILE A 68 4.19 -2.48 2.25
N VAL A 69 4.02 -1.24 1.82
CA VAL A 69 2.71 -0.71 1.38
C VAL A 69 2.76 -0.50 -0.13
N ASP A 70 1.92 -1.24 -0.85
CA ASP A 70 1.67 -1.00 -2.27
C ASP A 70 0.70 0.17 -2.41
N ALA A 71 1.27 1.36 -2.66
CA ALA A 71 0.47 2.57 -2.81
C ALA A 71 -0.23 2.57 -4.19
N PRO A 72 -1.49 3.04 -4.28
CA PRO A 72 -2.14 3.28 -5.56
C PRO A 72 -1.28 4.17 -6.48
N PRO A 73 -1.42 4.08 -7.81
CA PRO A 73 -0.65 4.92 -8.72
C PRO A 73 -1.09 6.40 -8.66
N GLY A 74 -0.15 7.30 -8.95
CA GLY A 74 -0.39 8.74 -9.07
C GLY A 74 0.09 9.53 -7.84
N THR A 75 -0.44 10.74 -7.63
CA THR A 75 -0.13 11.63 -6.49
C THR A 75 -1.40 12.02 -5.73
N SER A 76 -2.33 11.08 -5.56
CA SER A 76 -3.68 11.33 -5.03
C SER A 76 -3.71 11.45 -3.49
N ASP A 77 -4.88 11.78 -2.94
CA ASP A 77 -5.11 11.90 -1.48
C ASP A 77 -4.79 10.62 -0.69
N GLU A 78 -4.72 9.47 -1.37
CA GLU A 78 -4.30 8.18 -0.80
C GLU A 78 -2.87 8.23 -0.28
N HIS A 79 -1.95 8.83 -1.02
CA HIS A 79 -0.55 8.95 -0.62
C HIS A 79 -0.43 9.77 0.66
N ILE A 80 -1.19 10.87 0.74
CA ILE A 80 -1.28 11.71 1.93
C ILE A 80 -1.85 10.90 3.11
N SER A 81 -2.90 10.12 2.86
CA SER A 81 -3.54 9.30 3.90
C SER A 81 -2.58 8.23 4.43
N ILE A 82 -1.83 7.55 3.56
CA ILE A 82 -0.82 6.55 3.95
C ILE A 82 0.26 7.20 4.82
N VAL A 83 0.84 8.31 4.34
CA VAL A 83 1.91 9.03 5.05
C VAL A 83 1.42 9.53 6.41
N GLN A 84 0.23 10.11 6.49
CA GLN A 84 -0.36 10.55 7.76
C GLN A 84 -0.65 9.40 8.72
N CYS A 85 -1.03 8.22 8.22
CA CYS A 85 -1.26 7.06 9.07
C CYS A 85 0.04 6.50 9.64
N LEU A 86 1.13 6.59 8.88
CA LEU A 86 2.45 6.09 9.24
C LEU A 86 3.38 7.16 9.85
N ASP A 87 2.92 8.40 10.01
CA ASP A 87 3.71 9.51 10.53
C ASP A 87 4.32 9.18 11.90
N ALA A 88 3.54 8.54 12.78
CA ALA A 88 3.99 8.10 14.10
C ALA A 88 4.99 6.92 14.05
N ALA A 89 5.05 6.19 12.94
CA ALA A 89 5.92 5.03 12.75
C ALA A 89 7.28 5.39 12.13
N ASN A 90 7.52 6.66 11.80
CA ASN A 90 8.77 7.15 11.20
C ASN A 90 9.21 6.34 9.97
N VAL A 91 8.41 6.41 8.90
CA VAL A 91 8.65 5.70 7.63
C VAL A 91 10.08 5.93 7.12
N ASP A 92 10.81 4.84 6.84
CA ASP A 92 12.19 4.90 6.33
C ASP A 92 12.30 5.60 4.97
N GLY A 93 11.30 5.39 4.12
CA GLY A 93 11.17 6.09 2.86
C GLY A 93 10.27 5.40 1.84
N ALA A 94 10.36 5.85 0.59
CA ALA A 94 9.63 5.34 -0.55
C ALA A 94 10.58 4.85 -1.65
N ILE A 95 10.17 3.78 -2.34
CA ILE A 95 10.78 3.31 -3.58
C ILE A 95 9.84 3.68 -4.72
N ILE A 96 10.33 4.40 -5.72
CA ILE A 96 9.53 4.80 -6.88
C ILE A 96 9.75 3.79 -8.00
N VAL A 97 8.69 3.14 -8.44
CA VAL A 97 8.74 2.19 -9.57
C VAL A 97 8.29 2.91 -10.85
N THR A 98 9.05 2.74 -11.92
CA THR A 98 8.78 3.38 -13.22
C THR A 98 9.07 2.44 -14.38
N THR A 99 8.83 2.91 -15.61
CA THR A 99 9.13 2.18 -16.85
C THR A 99 9.96 3.08 -17.78
N PRO A 100 10.68 2.53 -18.80
CA PRO A 100 11.61 3.31 -19.63
C PRO A 100 10.94 4.39 -20.50
N GLN A 101 9.63 4.35 -20.68
CA GLN A 101 8.93 5.27 -21.57
C GLN A 101 8.98 6.71 -21.03
N GLN A 102 9.19 7.68 -21.93
CA GLN A 102 9.35 9.09 -21.54
C GLN A 102 8.16 9.68 -20.79
N VAL A 103 6.94 9.17 -21.02
CA VAL A 103 5.74 9.60 -20.29
C VAL A 103 5.87 9.32 -18.79
N SER A 104 6.50 8.21 -18.40
CA SER A 104 6.70 7.81 -17.01
C SER A 104 7.68 8.73 -16.27
N LEU A 105 8.62 9.38 -16.97
CA LEU A 105 9.57 10.32 -16.36
C LEU A 105 8.89 11.55 -15.74
N ILE A 106 7.78 11.99 -16.33
CA ILE A 106 7.02 13.14 -15.83
C ILE A 106 6.36 12.76 -14.49
N ASP A 107 5.81 11.56 -14.39
CA ASP A 107 5.14 11.10 -13.19
C ASP A 107 6.13 10.76 -12.07
N VAL A 108 7.30 10.19 -12.40
CA VAL A 108 8.40 10.02 -11.43
C VAL A 108 8.81 11.36 -10.83
N LYS A 109 8.96 12.40 -11.65
CA LYS A 109 9.31 13.74 -11.14
C LYS A 109 8.24 14.30 -10.21
N LYS A 110 6.96 14.07 -10.49
CA LYS A 110 5.87 14.48 -9.59
C LYS A 110 5.95 13.72 -8.28
N GLU A 111 6.23 12.42 -8.32
CA GLU A 111 6.27 11.57 -7.12
C GLU A 111 7.47 11.89 -6.22
N VAL A 112 8.65 12.15 -6.81
CA VAL A 112 9.82 12.64 -6.07
C VAL A 112 9.49 13.97 -5.37
N ASN A 113 8.82 14.89 -6.07
CA ASN A 113 8.42 16.17 -5.50
C ASN A 113 7.35 16.02 -4.42
N PHE A 114 6.42 15.08 -4.57
CA PHE A 114 5.44 14.74 -3.55
C PHE A 114 6.15 14.26 -2.29
N CYS A 115 7.01 13.23 -2.39
CA CYS A 115 7.78 12.69 -1.27
C CYS A 115 8.53 13.80 -0.52
N LYS A 116 9.20 14.69 -1.26
CA LYS A 116 9.89 15.86 -0.69
C LYS A 116 8.96 16.80 0.09
N LYS A 117 7.76 17.05 -0.41
CA LYS A 117 6.77 17.93 0.25
C LYS A 117 6.20 17.33 1.53
N VAL A 118 6.02 16.00 1.56
CA VAL A 118 5.46 15.29 2.72
C VAL A 118 6.53 14.75 3.68
N GLY A 119 7.81 15.03 3.42
CA GLY A 119 8.92 14.64 4.30
C GLY A 119 9.33 13.17 4.18
N VAL A 120 8.89 12.46 3.14
CA VAL A 120 9.27 11.05 2.91
C VAL A 120 10.56 11.00 2.10
N LYS A 121 11.55 10.24 2.60
CA LYS A 121 12.82 10.03 1.90
C LYS A 121 12.63 9.12 0.69
N VAL A 122 13.11 9.51 -0.48
CA VAL A 122 13.19 8.58 -1.62
C VAL A 122 14.42 7.70 -1.45
N LEU A 123 14.23 6.40 -1.27
CA LEU A 123 15.30 5.42 -1.08
C LEU A 123 15.94 5.01 -2.41
N GLY A 124 15.16 5.00 -3.47
CA GLY A 124 15.62 4.64 -4.81
C GLY A 124 14.52 4.70 -5.84
N VAL A 125 14.91 4.57 -7.11
CA VAL A 125 14.02 4.43 -8.25
C VAL A 125 14.32 3.10 -8.92
N VAL A 126 13.27 2.32 -9.20
CA VAL A 126 13.36 1.03 -9.89
C VAL A 126 12.73 1.18 -11.26
N GLU A 127 13.50 0.94 -12.32
CA GLU A 127 12.98 0.82 -13.68
C GLU A 127 12.56 -0.63 -13.91
N ASN A 128 11.28 -0.82 -14.25
CA ASN A 128 10.66 -2.10 -14.52
C ASN A 128 10.25 -2.22 -15.99
N MET A 129 9.99 -3.44 -16.47
CA MET A 129 9.55 -3.73 -17.85
C MET A 129 10.59 -3.31 -18.92
N SER A 130 11.87 -3.59 -18.64
CA SER A 130 12.99 -3.42 -19.56
C SER A 130 13.04 -4.49 -20.65
#